data_AF-A0A9P7R787-F1
#
_entry.id   AF-A0A9P7R787-F1
#
_cell.length_a   1.000
_cell.length_b   1.000
_cell.length_c   1.000
_cell.angle_alpha   90.00
_cell.angle_beta   90.00
_cell.angle_gamma   90.00
#
_symmetry.space_group_name_H-M   'P 1'
#
loop_
_entity.id
_entity.type
_entity.pdbx_description
1 polymer ?
#
loop_
_entity_poly.entity_id
_entity_poly.type
_entity_poly.pdbx_seq_one_letter_code
_entity_poly.pdbx_strand_id
1 'polypeptide(L)'
;MSSPPSRLKNILGHLLSSSTAKVDEPRPNHHIHQLSPTFFLERAAAIEPDAEAIFHVTANGRTLRRSYIEFADRARGLAYYLKKHGFKRVGILAPNTPAFLESIFGIAAAGGVNVGVNYRLKSDDITYIFDFAEVDSIIVDQEFVHLLDEFKEKHPKVPLIIDTDTDYTEGALSGPFDDAVLEGLQYDQQHGQGWAGLHSQCGNEDDMLAIPFTSGTTSRPKGVVYTHRGAYLAAMDFTHIPLGGDGCAWNARVLAKD
;
A
#
# COMPACT_ATOMS: atom_id res chain seq x y z
N MET A 1 29.32 38.68 -28.13
CA MET A 1 28.04 37.98 -27.87
C MET A 1 28.21 36.53 -28.32
N SER A 2 28.04 35.56 -27.43
CA SER A 2 28.24 34.13 -27.72
C SER A 2 27.16 33.60 -28.67
N SER A 3 27.53 32.81 -29.68
CA SER A 3 26.59 32.30 -30.68
C SER A 3 25.62 31.24 -30.13
N PRO A 4 24.44 31.02 -30.75
CA PRO A 4 23.46 30.03 -30.29
C PRO A 4 24.02 28.60 -30.06
N PRO A 5 24.95 28.07 -30.89
CA PRO A 5 25.55 26.76 -30.67
C PRO A 5 26.43 26.69 -29.41
N SER A 6 27.09 27.79 -29.01
CA SER A 6 27.96 27.79 -27.83
C SER A 6 27.15 27.83 -26.52
N ARG A 7 25.92 28.38 -26.55
CA ARG A 7 25.00 28.36 -25.40
C ARG A 7 24.42 26.96 -25.16
N LEU A 8 24.08 26.25 -26.25
CA LEU A 8 23.60 24.86 -26.18
C LEU A 8 24.67 23.89 -25.65
N LYS A 9 25.94 24.05 -26.04
CA LYS A 9 27.05 23.25 -25.48
C LYS A 9 27.25 23.46 -23.98
N ASN A 10 27.12 24.69 -23.49
CA ASN A 10 27.24 24.97 -22.04
C ASN A 10 26.06 24.38 -21.25
N ILE A 11 24.84 24.40 -21.80
CA ILE A 11 23.66 23.78 -21.17
C ILE A 11 23.79 22.25 -21.16
N LEU A 12 24.26 21.64 -22.26
CA LEU A 12 24.52 20.19 -22.33
C LEU A 12 25.63 19.74 -21.38
N GLY A 13 26.64 20.57 -21.12
CA GLY A 13 27.70 20.29 -20.16
C GLY A 13 27.24 20.28 -18.69
N HIS A 14 26.12 20.94 -18.37
CA HIS A 14 25.51 20.89 -17.04
C HIS A 14 24.48 19.75 -16.88
N LEU A 15 23.89 19.26 -17.97
CA LEU A 15 22.87 18.20 -17.97
C LEU A 15 23.46 16.80 -18.15
N LEU A 16 24.61 16.69 -18.82
CA LEU A 16 25.35 15.45 -18.94
C LEU A 16 26.42 15.45 -17.86
N SER A 17 26.08 14.87 -16.69
CA SER A 17 27.08 14.44 -15.72
C SER A 17 28.19 13.72 -16.48
N SER A 18 29.39 14.28 -16.45
CA SER A 18 30.59 13.60 -16.95
C SER A 18 30.62 12.22 -16.32
N SER A 19 30.41 11.20 -17.15
CA SER A 19 30.68 9.81 -16.84
C SER A 19 32.21 9.64 -16.77
N THR A 20 32.80 10.24 -15.74
CA THR A 20 34.03 9.74 -15.17
C THR A 20 33.60 8.54 -14.33
N ALA A 21 34.12 7.36 -14.67
CA ALA A 21 34.00 6.17 -13.84
C ALA A 21 34.22 6.59 -12.39
N LYS A 22 33.15 6.55 -11.58
CA LYS A 22 33.25 6.83 -10.15
C LYS A 22 34.19 5.76 -9.61
N VAL A 23 35.40 6.18 -9.29
CA VAL A 23 36.18 5.51 -8.26
C VAL A 23 35.22 5.33 -7.09
N ASP A 24 35.08 4.09 -6.63
CA ASP A 24 34.25 3.71 -5.49
C ASP A 24 34.88 4.35 -4.24
N GLU A 25 34.69 5.66 -4.09
CA GLU A 25 35.01 6.34 -2.85
C GLU A 25 34.11 5.71 -1.78
N PRO A 26 34.68 5.19 -0.68
CA PRO A 26 33.89 4.67 0.41
C PRO A 26 33.01 5.82 0.90
N ARG A 27 31.73 5.78 0.54
CA ARG A 27 30.74 6.71 1.08
C ARG A 27 30.80 6.55 2.59
N PRO A 28 30.88 7.64 3.37
CA PRO A 28 30.85 7.51 4.82
C PRO A 28 29.61 6.69 5.19
N ASN A 29 29.77 5.72 6.09
CA ASN A 29 28.64 5.01 6.70
C ASN A 29 27.88 6.01 7.56
N HIS A 30 27.02 6.80 6.93
CA HIS A 30 26.05 7.61 7.63
C HIS A 30 24.99 6.66 8.16
N HIS A 31 24.68 6.74 9.46
CA HIS A 31 23.52 6.07 10.03
C HIS A 31 22.25 6.78 9.54
N ILE A 32 21.86 6.49 8.29
CA ILE A 32 20.64 7.03 7.68
C ILE A 32 19.48 6.15 8.13
N HIS A 33 18.56 6.76 8.87
CA HIS A 33 17.24 6.18 9.11
C HIS A 33 16.35 6.55 7.92
N GLN A 34 15.99 5.56 7.11
CA GLN A 34 15.11 5.74 5.97
C GLN A 34 13.72 6.17 6.45
N LEU A 35 13.16 7.21 5.84
CA LEU A 35 11.84 7.73 6.16
C LEU A 35 10.77 6.88 5.47
N SER A 36 10.08 6.04 6.23
CA SER A 36 9.03 5.15 5.73
C SER A 36 7.86 5.08 6.72
N PRO A 37 6.60 5.13 6.28
CA PRO A 37 5.45 4.99 7.20
C PRO A 37 5.23 3.56 7.70
N THR A 38 6.01 2.58 7.19
CA THR A 38 5.82 1.14 7.48
C THR A 38 5.96 0.76 8.95
N PHE A 39 6.63 1.57 9.76
CA PHE A 39 6.81 1.31 11.19
C PHE A 39 5.69 1.89 12.08
N PHE A 40 4.79 2.72 11.54
CA PHE A 40 3.79 3.40 12.37
C PHE A 40 2.79 2.44 13.01
N LEU A 41 2.31 1.44 12.25
CA LEU A 41 1.32 0.49 12.76
C LEU A 41 1.90 -0.37 13.88
N GLU A 42 3.07 -0.98 13.66
CA GLU A 42 3.71 -1.79 14.69
C GLU A 42 4.04 -0.94 15.93
N ARG A 43 4.55 0.28 15.73
CA ARG A 43 4.80 1.19 16.86
C ARG A 43 3.53 1.52 17.62
N ALA A 44 2.40 1.76 16.96
CA ALA A 44 1.12 2.00 17.61
C ALA A 44 0.67 0.77 18.43
N ALA A 45 0.75 -0.42 17.84
CA ALA A 45 0.44 -1.68 18.52
C ALA A 45 1.36 -1.99 19.71
N ALA A 46 2.62 -1.54 19.67
CA ALA A 46 3.55 -1.70 20.78
C ALA A 46 3.26 -0.73 21.94
N ILE A 47 2.63 0.42 21.69
CA ILE A 47 2.31 1.44 22.70
C ILE A 47 0.94 1.18 23.34
N GLU A 48 -0.09 0.99 22.51
CA GLU A 48 -1.49 0.80 22.94
C GLU A 48 -2.08 -0.47 22.29
N PRO A 49 -1.61 -1.68 22.67
CA PRO A 49 -1.99 -2.93 21.99
C PRO A 49 -3.49 -3.19 22.01
N ASP A 50 -4.13 -2.92 23.15
CA ASP A 50 -5.54 -3.25 23.39
C ASP A 50 -6.51 -2.14 22.97
N ALA A 51 -6.01 -0.97 22.53
CA ALA A 51 -6.87 0.12 22.08
C ALA A 51 -7.58 -0.24 20.77
N GLU A 52 -8.85 0.16 20.63
CA GLU A 52 -9.64 -0.10 19.42
C GLU A 52 -9.04 0.67 18.24
N ALA A 53 -8.58 -0.07 17.22
CA ALA A 53 -8.00 0.47 16.00
C ALA A 53 -9.02 0.49 14.84
N ILE A 54 -9.88 -0.53 14.78
CA ILE A 54 -10.85 -0.70 13.71
C ILE A 54 -12.22 -0.97 14.31
N PHE A 55 -13.21 -0.22 13.85
CA PHE A 55 -14.64 -0.49 14.04
C PHE A 55 -15.30 -0.55 12.67
N HIS A 56 -16.00 -1.65 12.38
CA HIS A 56 -16.65 -1.86 11.09
C HIS A 56 -17.99 -2.57 11.25
N VAL A 57 -18.94 -2.22 10.38
CA VAL A 57 -20.19 -2.97 10.21
C VAL A 57 -20.09 -3.71 8.88
N THR A 58 -19.99 -5.02 8.96
CA THR A 58 -19.81 -5.89 7.80
C THR A 58 -21.02 -5.90 6.87
N ALA A 59 -20.81 -6.40 5.65
CA ALA A 59 -21.85 -6.60 4.64
C ALA A 59 -23.06 -7.43 5.16
N ASN A 60 -22.84 -8.33 6.13
CA ASN A 60 -23.89 -9.12 6.78
C ASN A 60 -24.52 -8.46 8.03
N GLY A 61 -24.22 -7.18 8.27
CA GLY A 61 -24.78 -6.37 9.36
C GLY A 61 -24.25 -6.71 10.75
N ARG A 62 -23.09 -7.35 10.84
CA ARG A 62 -22.42 -7.66 12.11
C ARG A 62 -21.39 -6.60 12.44
N THR A 63 -21.08 -6.48 13.72
CA THR A 63 -20.04 -5.57 14.18
C THR A 63 -18.72 -6.33 14.27
N LEU A 64 -17.69 -5.77 13.67
CA LEU A 64 -16.30 -6.17 13.84
C LEU A 64 -15.54 -5.06 14.54
N ARG A 65 -14.78 -5.45 15.55
CA ARG A 65 -13.83 -4.60 16.26
C ARG A 65 -12.48 -5.27 16.25
N ARG A 66 -11.41 -4.51 15.99
CA ARG A 66 -10.03 -4.98 16.12
C ARG A 66 -9.22 -4.01 16.95
N SER A 67 -8.43 -4.55 17.86
CA SER A 67 -7.41 -3.80 18.58
C SER A 67 -6.21 -3.47 17.68
N TYR A 68 -5.33 -2.58 18.11
CA TYR A 68 -4.10 -2.31 17.36
C TYR A 68 -3.21 -3.54 17.21
N ILE A 69 -3.12 -4.41 18.22
CA ILE A 69 -2.32 -5.63 18.11
C ILE A 69 -2.92 -6.61 17.09
N GLU A 70 -4.24 -6.77 17.05
CA GLU A 70 -4.92 -7.62 16.07
C GLU A 70 -4.75 -7.07 14.65
N PHE A 71 -4.90 -5.76 14.48
CA PHE A 71 -4.69 -5.11 13.19
C PHE A 71 -3.23 -5.26 12.71
N ALA A 72 -2.25 -5.05 13.59
CA ALA A 72 -0.85 -5.24 13.27
C ALA A 72 -0.52 -6.70 12.93
N ASP A 73 -1.07 -7.67 13.66
CA ASP A 73 -0.86 -9.09 13.36
C ASP A 73 -1.45 -9.48 12.01
N ARG A 74 -2.63 -8.96 11.65
CA ARG A 74 -3.25 -9.23 10.35
C ARG A 74 -2.49 -8.60 9.19
N ALA A 75 -2.06 -7.35 9.33
CA ALA A 75 -1.20 -6.69 8.35
C ALA A 75 0.14 -7.43 8.17
N ARG A 76 0.75 -7.90 9.28
CA ARG A 76 1.96 -8.74 9.25
C ARG A 76 1.73 -10.06 8.53
N GLY A 77 0.61 -10.73 8.81
CA GLY A 77 0.20 -11.96 8.14
C GLY A 77 0.15 -11.76 6.63
N LEU A 78 -0.61 -10.77 6.18
CA LEU A 78 -0.68 -10.44 4.76
C LEU A 78 0.71 -10.11 4.18
N ALA A 79 1.54 -9.35 4.89
CA ALA A 79 2.88 -9.00 4.42
C ALA A 79 3.75 -10.24 4.13
N TYR A 80 3.74 -11.22 5.02
CA TYR A 80 4.49 -12.48 4.82
C TYR A 80 3.88 -13.36 3.74
N TYR A 81 2.56 -13.36 3.58
CA TYR A 81 1.89 -14.00 2.45
C TYR A 81 2.39 -13.43 1.11
N LEU A 82 2.36 -12.09 0.97
CA LEU A 82 2.84 -11.42 -0.24
C LEU A 82 4.33 -11.72 -0.51
N LYS A 83 5.18 -11.70 0.53
CA LYS A 83 6.61 -12.05 0.41
C LYS A 83 6.82 -13.50 -0.03
N LYS A 84 6.07 -14.44 0.53
CA LYS A 84 6.14 -15.87 0.20
C LYS A 84 5.79 -16.13 -1.27
N HIS A 85 4.77 -15.45 -1.79
CA HIS A 85 4.31 -15.60 -3.16
C HIS A 85 5.02 -14.67 -4.16
N GLY A 86 5.85 -13.75 -3.67
CA GLY A 86 6.67 -12.87 -4.51
C GLY A 86 5.90 -11.70 -5.14
N PHE A 87 4.73 -11.35 -4.62
CA PHE A 87 3.93 -10.23 -5.11
C PHE A 87 4.55 -8.88 -4.73
N LYS A 88 4.61 -7.96 -5.69
CA LYS A 88 5.27 -6.65 -5.60
C LYS A 88 4.36 -5.50 -5.93
N ARG A 89 3.33 -5.68 -6.78
CA ARG A 89 2.44 -4.60 -7.23
C ARG A 89 1.02 -5.07 -7.03
N VAL A 90 0.46 -4.74 -5.87
CA VAL A 90 -0.79 -5.33 -5.40
C VAL A 90 -1.93 -4.34 -5.64
N GLY A 91 -2.87 -4.74 -6.49
CA GLY A 91 -4.12 -4.03 -6.70
C GLY A 91 -5.05 -4.16 -5.51
N ILE A 92 -5.78 -3.10 -5.17
CA ILE A 92 -6.84 -3.16 -4.16
C ILE A 92 -8.12 -2.60 -4.76
N LEU A 93 -9.17 -3.41 -4.80
CA LEU A 93 -10.51 -3.04 -5.25
C LEU A 93 -11.53 -3.41 -4.16
N ALA A 94 -11.65 -2.57 -3.16
CA ALA A 94 -12.52 -2.79 -2.01
C ALA A 94 -13.11 -1.45 -1.51
N PRO A 95 -14.24 -1.47 -0.78
CA PRO A 95 -14.69 -0.32 -0.03
C PRO A 95 -13.81 -0.13 1.23
N ASN A 96 -14.21 0.77 2.13
CA ASN A 96 -13.49 0.97 3.39
C ASN A 96 -13.79 -0.20 4.35
N THR A 97 -13.24 -1.39 4.07
CA THR A 97 -13.31 -2.57 4.93
C THR A 97 -12.03 -2.69 5.78
N PRO A 98 -12.06 -3.51 6.84
CA PRO A 98 -10.86 -3.86 7.59
C PRO A 98 -9.78 -4.48 6.69
N ALA A 99 -10.16 -5.33 5.73
CA ALA A 99 -9.22 -5.93 4.77
C ALA A 99 -8.54 -4.87 3.89
N PHE A 100 -9.27 -3.81 3.48
CA PHE A 100 -8.69 -2.69 2.76
C PHE A 100 -7.58 -2.00 3.58
N LEU A 101 -7.84 -1.75 4.87
CA LEU A 101 -6.87 -1.10 5.75
C LEU A 101 -5.66 -2.01 6.03
N GLU A 102 -5.91 -3.29 6.31
CA GLU A 102 -4.88 -4.34 6.45
C GLU A 102 -4.02 -4.48 5.21
N SER A 103 -4.61 -4.35 4.03
CA SER A 103 -3.90 -4.38 2.75
C SER A 103 -2.92 -3.22 2.62
N ILE A 104 -3.31 -2.00 2.98
CA ILE A 104 -2.43 -0.83 2.90
C ILE A 104 -1.14 -1.06 3.69
N PHE A 105 -1.26 -1.51 4.94
CA PHE A 105 -0.09 -1.72 5.79
C PHE A 105 0.65 -3.01 5.47
N GLY A 106 -0.05 -4.09 5.13
CA GLY A 106 0.56 -5.36 4.77
C GLY A 106 1.37 -5.30 3.48
N ILE A 107 0.86 -4.65 2.44
CA ILE A 107 1.59 -4.43 1.18
C ILE A 107 2.83 -3.58 1.42
N ALA A 108 2.69 -2.47 2.15
CA ALA A 108 3.81 -1.60 2.48
C ALA A 108 4.89 -2.34 3.30
N ALA A 109 4.48 -3.13 4.29
CA ALA A 109 5.38 -3.92 5.14
C ALA A 109 6.08 -5.06 4.36
N ALA A 110 5.45 -5.59 3.30
CA ALA A 110 6.07 -6.54 2.38
C ALA A 110 7.11 -5.91 1.44
N GLY A 111 7.20 -4.56 1.41
CA GLY A 111 7.99 -3.82 0.41
C GLY A 111 7.33 -3.84 -0.97
N GLY A 112 6.00 -3.98 -1.03
CA GLY A 112 5.21 -3.91 -2.24
C GLY A 112 4.66 -2.50 -2.50
N VAL A 113 4.15 -2.31 -3.70
CA VAL A 113 3.49 -1.09 -4.18
C VAL A 113 1.98 -1.26 -4.07
N ASN A 114 1.33 -0.31 -3.40
CA ASN A 114 -0.12 -0.25 -3.30
C ASN A 114 -0.74 0.38 -4.55
N VAL A 115 -1.66 -0.34 -5.20
CA VAL A 115 -2.44 0.17 -6.34
C VAL A 115 -3.93 0.14 -5.99
N GLY A 116 -4.35 1.07 -5.15
CA GLY A 116 -5.74 1.22 -4.76
C GLY A 116 -6.61 1.85 -5.85
N VAL A 117 -7.76 1.24 -6.14
CA VAL A 117 -8.72 1.68 -7.15
C VAL A 117 -10.10 1.86 -6.54
N ASN A 118 -10.77 2.97 -6.86
CA ASN A 118 -12.12 3.20 -6.39
C ASN A 118 -13.10 2.31 -7.15
N TYR A 119 -13.86 1.49 -6.43
CA TYR A 119 -14.87 0.58 -6.97
C TYR A 119 -16.01 1.26 -7.74
N ARG A 120 -16.14 2.59 -7.66
CA ARG A 120 -17.13 3.36 -8.45
C ARG A 120 -16.68 3.66 -9.88
N LEU A 121 -15.45 3.34 -10.24
CA LEU A 121 -14.97 3.48 -11.62
C LEU A 121 -15.61 2.44 -12.53
N LYS A 122 -15.64 2.74 -13.83
CA LYS A 122 -16.07 1.77 -14.84
C LYS A 122 -15.03 0.65 -14.97
N SER A 123 -15.48 -0.56 -15.32
CA SER A 123 -14.60 -1.73 -15.48
C SER A 123 -13.45 -1.49 -16.47
N ASP A 124 -13.66 -0.67 -17.51
CA ASP A 124 -12.62 -0.36 -18.50
C ASP A 124 -11.50 0.52 -17.90
N ASP A 125 -11.86 1.49 -17.06
CA ASP A 125 -10.92 2.34 -16.33
C ASP A 125 -10.20 1.55 -15.24
N ILE A 126 -10.89 0.64 -14.54
CA ILE A 126 -10.26 -0.27 -13.57
C ILE A 126 -9.23 -1.17 -14.25
N THR A 127 -9.61 -1.78 -15.38
CA THR A 127 -8.73 -2.62 -16.19
C THR A 127 -7.52 -1.82 -16.68
N TYR A 128 -7.76 -0.62 -17.23
CA TYR A 128 -6.67 0.28 -17.66
C TYR A 128 -5.71 0.61 -16.51
N ILE A 129 -6.22 0.89 -15.31
CA ILE A 129 -5.39 1.22 -14.15
C ILE A 129 -4.51 0.03 -13.76
N PHE A 130 -5.11 -1.16 -13.62
CA PHE A 130 -4.37 -2.35 -13.23
C PHE A 130 -3.39 -2.83 -14.29
N ASP A 131 -3.72 -2.71 -15.58
CA ASP A 131 -2.82 -2.96 -16.70
C ASP A 131 -1.64 -1.97 -16.68
N PHE A 132 -1.92 -0.67 -16.58
CA PHE A 132 -0.90 0.38 -16.56
C PHE A 132 0.02 0.24 -15.34
N ALA A 133 -0.55 -0.15 -14.21
CA ALA A 133 0.18 -0.38 -12.99
C ALA A 133 0.79 -1.78 -12.93
N GLU A 134 0.68 -2.64 -13.95
CA GLU A 134 1.30 -3.96 -14.02
C GLU A 134 1.12 -4.76 -12.71
N VAL A 135 -0.11 -4.83 -12.21
CA VAL A 135 -0.38 -5.52 -10.94
C VAL A 135 -0.15 -7.03 -11.07
N ASP A 136 0.44 -7.63 -10.03
CA ASP A 136 0.80 -9.04 -10.00
C ASP A 136 -0.05 -9.88 -9.03
N SER A 137 -0.89 -9.22 -8.24
CA SER A 137 -2.03 -9.79 -7.51
C SER A 137 -3.07 -8.70 -7.24
N ILE A 138 -4.33 -9.08 -7.01
CA ILE A 138 -5.40 -8.14 -6.67
C ILE A 138 -6.14 -8.63 -5.43
N ILE A 139 -6.25 -7.77 -4.43
CA ILE A 139 -7.14 -7.93 -3.28
C ILE A 139 -8.47 -7.25 -3.63
N VAL A 140 -9.56 -7.99 -3.59
CA VAL A 140 -10.86 -7.51 -4.09
C VAL A 140 -11.99 -7.93 -3.17
N ASP A 141 -12.89 -7.01 -2.89
CA ASP A 141 -14.14 -7.31 -2.19
C ASP A 141 -15.05 -8.15 -3.11
N GLN A 142 -15.66 -9.19 -2.56
CA GLN A 142 -16.52 -10.13 -3.28
C GLN A 142 -17.62 -9.43 -4.09
N GLU A 143 -18.17 -8.32 -3.60
CA GLU A 143 -19.20 -7.53 -4.29
C GLU A 143 -18.69 -6.99 -5.64
N PHE A 144 -17.40 -6.66 -5.73
CA PHE A 144 -16.81 -5.97 -6.89
C PHE A 144 -15.98 -6.86 -7.83
N VAL A 145 -15.94 -8.18 -7.60
CA VAL A 145 -15.22 -9.14 -8.46
C VAL A 145 -15.66 -9.05 -9.93
N HIS A 146 -16.92 -8.73 -10.17
CA HIS A 146 -17.49 -8.57 -11.52
C HIS A 146 -16.86 -7.40 -12.31
N LEU A 147 -16.31 -6.39 -11.62
CA LEU A 147 -15.64 -5.27 -12.28
C LEU A 147 -14.28 -5.67 -12.89
N LEU A 148 -13.76 -6.85 -12.52
CA LEU A 148 -12.49 -7.39 -13.00
C LEU A 148 -12.65 -8.35 -14.18
N ASP A 149 -13.85 -8.55 -14.73
CA ASP A 149 -14.09 -9.52 -15.81
C ASP A 149 -13.18 -9.28 -17.02
N GLU A 150 -13.11 -8.04 -17.51
CA GLU A 150 -12.24 -7.67 -18.64
C GLU A 150 -10.75 -7.85 -18.30
N PHE A 151 -10.33 -7.48 -17.09
CA PHE A 151 -8.94 -7.66 -16.65
C PHE A 151 -8.56 -9.14 -16.57
N LYS A 152 -9.43 -10.00 -16.01
CA LYS A 152 -9.20 -11.45 -15.90
C LYS A 152 -9.06 -12.13 -17.26
N GLU A 153 -9.83 -11.70 -18.27
CA GLU A 153 -9.72 -12.23 -19.63
C GLU A 153 -8.34 -11.96 -20.23
N LYS A 154 -7.77 -10.77 -19.99
CA LYS A 154 -6.43 -10.39 -20.45
C LYS A 154 -5.30 -10.98 -19.60
N HIS A 155 -5.53 -11.11 -18.29
CA HIS A 155 -4.53 -11.48 -17.28
C HIS A 155 -4.97 -12.68 -16.42
N PRO A 156 -5.26 -13.87 -17.00
CA PRO A 156 -5.83 -15.01 -16.27
C PRO A 156 -4.90 -15.62 -15.21
N LYS A 157 -3.64 -15.19 -15.15
CA LYS A 157 -2.63 -15.66 -14.20
C LYS A 157 -2.47 -14.76 -12.97
N VAL A 158 -3.05 -13.56 -12.98
CA VAL A 158 -3.01 -12.66 -11.82
C VAL A 158 -4.00 -13.18 -10.78
N PRO A 159 -3.54 -13.60 -9.59
CA PRO A 159 -4.40 -14.15 -8.57
C PRO A 159 -5.29 -13.07 -7.94
N LEU A 160 -6.53 -13.47 -7.63
CA LEU A 160 -7.47 -12.68 -6.86
C LEU A 160 -7.53 -13.20 -5.42
N ILE A 161 -7.34 -12.31 -4.47
CA ILE A 161 -7.47 -12.56 -3.04
C ILE A 161 -8.79 -11.90 -2.63
N ILE A 162 -9.84 -12.72 -2.50
CA ILE A 162 -11.20 -12.23 -2.31
C ILE A 162 -11.47 -12.01 -0.82
N ASP A 163 -11.84 -10.78 -0.47
CA ASP A 163 -12.41 -10.41 0.82
C ASP A 163 -13.94 -10.58 0.75
N THR A 164 -14.53 -11.26 1.74
CA THR A 164 -15.98 -11.48 1.79
C THR A 164 -16.68 -10.42 2.64
N ASP A 165 -15.93 -9.62 3.40
CA ASP A 165 -16.45 -8.66 4.39
C ASP A 165 -17.52 -9.28 5.32
N THR A 166 -17.27 -10.51 5.80
CA THR A 166 -18.22 -11.24 6.67
C THR A 166 -17.71 -11.51 8.09
N ASP A 167 -16.50 -11.09 8.41
CA ASP A 167 -15.89 -11.26 9.73
C ASP A 167 -16.68 -10.57 10.85
N TYR A 168 -16.60 -11.10 12.07
CA TYR A 168 -17.19 -10.44 13.23
C TYR A 168 -16.41 -10.79 14.51
N THR A 169 -16.53 -9.96 15.55
CA THR A 169 -15.68 -10.03 16.75
C THR A 169 -15.67 -11.39 17.44
N GLU A 170 -16.80 -12.09 17.47
CA GLU A 170 -16.94 -13.42 18.11
C GLU A 170 -17.06 -14.56 17.08
N GLY A 171 -16.51 -14.37 15.88
CA GLY A 171 -16.65 -15.26 14.74
C GLY A 171 -15.36 -15.92 14.29
N ALA A 172 -15.50 -17.00 13.52
CA ALA A 172 -14.36 -17.52 12.77
C ALA A 172 -14.04 -16.53 11.64
N LEU A 173 -12.75 -16.21 11.51
CA LEU A 173 -12.20 -15.62 10.29
C LEU A 173 -12.54 -16.56 9.13
N SER A 174 -13.06 -16.02 8.03
CA SER A 174 -13.52 -16.87 6.94
C SER A 174 -13.38 -16.19 5.60
N GLY A 175 -12.74 -16.88 4.66
CA GLY A 175 -12.69 -16.48 3.27
C GLY A 175 -11.24 -16.44 2.75
N PRO A 176 -11.08 -16.28 1.43
CA PRO A 176 -9.76 -16.33 0.80
C PRO A 176 -8.77 -15.29 1.32
N PHE A 177 -9.23 -14.10 1.71
CA PHE A 177 -8.38 -13.08 2.31
C PHE A 177 -7.85 -13.51 3.69
N ASP A 178 -8.71 -14.06 4.56
CA ASP A 178 -8.28 -14.56 5.87
C ASP A 178 -7.35 -15.77 5.73
N ASP A 179 -7.63 -16.67 4.80
CA ASP A 179 -6.76 -17.80 4.50
C ASP A 179 -5.36 -17.32 4.09
N ALA A 180 -5.26 -16.27 3.28
CA ALA A 180 -3.99 -15.64 2.92
C ALA A 180 -3.28 -15.04 4.14
N VAL A 181 -3.99 -14.32 5.01
CA VAL A 181 -3.43 -13.76 6.25
C VAL A 181 -2.91 -14.87 7.17
N LEU A 182 -3.69 -15.93 7.38
CA LEU A 182 -3.32 -17.08 8.22
C LEU A 182 -2.14 -17.86 7.64
N GLU A 183 -2.10 -18.07 6.33
CA GLU A 183 -0.97 -18.69 5.63
C GLU A 183 0.30 -17.87 5.83
N GLY A 184 0.21 -16.55 5.72
CA GLY A 184 1.34 -15.65 5.94
C GLY A 184 1.81 -15.62 7.39
N LEU A 185 0.89 -15.65 8.36
CA LEU A 185 1.23 -15.79 9.79
C LEU A 185 1.94 -17.12 10.07
N GLN A 186 1.47 -18.21 9.49
CA GLN A 186 2.14 -19.51 9.61
C GLN A 186 3.53 -19.50 8.97
N TYR A 187 3.68 -18.82 7.83
CA TYR A 187 4.97 -18.66 7.18
C TYR A 187 5.94 -17.84 8.03
N ASP A 188 5.48 -16.75 8.65
CA ASP A 188 6.25 -15.93 9.60
C ASP A 188 6.73 -16.76 10.79
N GLN A 189 5.85 -17.56 11.40
CA GLN A 189 6.23 -18.44 12.52
C GLN A 189 7.35 -19.43 12.17
N GLN A 190 7.39 -19.89 10.91
CA GLN A 190 8.35 -20.90 10.46
C GLN A 190 9.65 -20.30 9.92
N HIS A 191 9.58 -19.15 9.24
CA HIS A 191 10.68 -18.60 8.44
C HIS A 191 10.94 -17.11 8.68
N GLY A 192 10.02 -16.42 9.34
CA GLY A 192 10.06 -14.98 9.56
C GLY A 192 10.70 -14.58 10.89
N GLN A 193 10.59 -13.29 11.18
CA GLN A 193 11.09 -12.66 12.42
C GLN A 193 10.06 -11.66 12.94
N GLY A 194 8.77 -11.92 12.72
CA GLY A 194 7.73 -10.98 13.02
C GLY A 194 7.91 -9.67 12.26
N TRP A 195 7.56 -8.57 12.90
CA TRP A 195 7.76 -7.23 12.37
C TRP A 195 9.23 -6.87 12.15
N ALA A 196 10.16 -7.38 12.96
CA ALA A 196 11.60 -7.15 12.76
C ALA A 196 12.10 -7.64 11.38
N GLY A 197 11.49 -8.71 10.85
CA GLY A 197 11.77 -9.24 9.50
C GLY A 197 11.09 -8.48 8.35
N LEU A 198 10.18 -7.57 8.67
CA LEU A 198 9.51 -6.65 7.75
C LEU A 198 10.08 -5.21 7.83
N HIS A 199 10.66 -4.86 8.98
CA HIS A 199 11.19 -3.53 9.31
C HIS A 199 12.35 -3.03 8.46
N SER A 200 13.01 -3.89 7.69
CA SER A 200 14.36 -3.62 7.20
C SER A 200 14.48 -3.16 5.74
N GLN A 201 13.42 -2.96 4.97
CA GLN A 201 13.58 -2.87 3.50
C GLN A 201 12.74 -1.83 2.78
N CYS A 202 12.65 -0.60 3.29
CA CYS A 202 12.74 0.49 2.33
C CYS A 202 14.24 0.67 2.05
N GLY A 203 14.75 -0.04 1.04
CA GLY A 203 16.18 0.05 0.67
C GLY A 203 16.58 1.48 0.31
N ASN A 204 15.60 2.26 -0.12
CA ASN A 204 15.72 3.66 -0.48
C ASN A 204 14.38 4.37 -0.27
N GLU A 205 14.33 5.39 0.60
CA GLU A 205 13.11 6.16 0.91
C GLU A 205 12.45 6.86 -0.29
N ASP A 206 13.17 6.99 -1.42
CA ASP A 206 12.62 7.48 -2.69
C ASP A 206 11.93 6.39 -3.53
N ASP A 207 11.96 5.13 -3.08
CA ASP A 207 11.25 4.04 -3.73
C ASP A 207 9.73 4.22 -3.64
N MET A 208 9.04 3.65 -4.61
CA MET A 208 7.60 3.72 -4.75
C MET A 208 6.88 2.92 -3.67
N LEU A 209 5.99 3.58 -2.94
CA LEU A 209 5.10 2.99 -1.94
C LEU A 209 3.70 2.74 -2.50
N ALA A 210 3.18 3.68 -3.29
CA ALA A 210 1.83 3.61 -3.84
C ALA A 210 1.69 4.35 -5.17
N ILE A 211 0.69 3.95 -5.96
CA ILE A 211 0.27 4.63 -7.19
C ILE A 211 -1.25 4.87 -7.14
N PRO A 212 -1.74 5.88 -6.38
CA PRO A 212 -3.12 6.32 -6.52
C PRO A 212 -3.36 6.91 -7.92
N PHE A 213 -4.56 6.65 -8.44
CA PHE A 213 -5.00 7.21 -9.72
C PHE A 213 -6.02 8.32 -9.52
N THR A 214 -5.79 9.45 -10.19
CA THR A 214 -6.77 10.54 -10.23
C THR A 214 -7.74 10.29 -11.37
N SER A 215 -9.04 10.24 -11.07
CA SER A 215 -10.08 10.23 -12.09
C SER A 215 -10.28 11.65 -12.63
N GLY A 216 -10.24 11.79 -13.95
CA GLY A 216 -10.63 13.01 -14.65
C GLY A 216 -11.84 12.72 -15.52
N THR A 217 -12.76 13.66 -15.65
CA THR A 217 -13.97 13.49 -16.48
C THR A 217 -13.68 13.48 -17.99
N THR A 218 -12.48 13.90 -18.40
CA THR A 218 -12.13 14.19 -19.79
C THR A 218 -10.99 13.33 -20.34
N SER A 219 -10.22 12.65 -19.48
CA SER A 219 -9.07 11.83 -19.90
C SER A 219 -8.98 10.56 -19.09
N ARG A 220 -8.24 9.56 -19.60
CA ARG A 220 -7.88 8.35 -18.85
C ARG A 220 -7.27 8.71 -17.48
N PRO A 221 -7.49 7.86 -16.45
CA PRO A 221 -6.89 8.05 -15.14
C PRO A 221 -5.37 8.23 -15.20
N LYS A 222 -4.82 9.08 -14.32
CA LYS A 222 -3.38 9.32 -14.24
C LYS A 222 -2.85 8.82 -12.91
N GLY A 223 -1.80 7.98 -12.96
CA GLY A 223 -1.11 7.49 -11.77
C GLY A 223 -0.20 8.56 -11.18
N VAL A 224 -0.27 8.75 -9.87
CA VAL A 224 0.62 9.62 -9.10
C VAL A 224 1.51 8.74 -8.25
N VAL A 225 2.83 8.89 -8.37
CA VAL A 225 3.77 8.09 -7.59
C VAL A 225 3.94 8.70 -6.20
N TYR A 226 3.65 7.92 -5.18
CA TYR A 226 3.98 8.22 -3.79
C TYR A 226 5.21 7.43 -3.38
N THR A 227 6.22 8.11 -2.86
CA THR A 227 7.41 7.48 -2.29
C THR A 227 7.23 7.22 -0.80
N HIS A 228 8.07 6.34 -0.22
CA HIS A 228 8.10 6.14 1.22
C HIS A 228 8.34 7.44 1.99
N ARG A 229 9.33 8.24 1.56
CA ARG A 229 9.63 9.55 2.13
C ARG A 229 8.46 10.50 2.03
N GLY A 230 7.82 10.58 0.87
CA GLY A 230 6.68 11.47 0.64
C GLY A 230 5.50 11.13 1.54
N ALA A 231 5.17 9.84 1.65
CA ALA A 231 4.10 9.36 2.54
C ALA A 231 4.45 9.57 4.02
N TYR A 232 5.69 9.33 4.42
CA TYR A 232 6.17 9.56 5.77
C TYR A 232 6.04 11.03 6.18
N LEU A 233 6.54 11.95 5.35
CA LEU A 233 6.49 13.38 5.63
C LEU A 233 5.06 13.91 5.65
N ALA A 234 4.20 13.44 4.74
CA ALA A 234 2.78 13.76 4.77
C ALA A 234 2.13 13.33 6.08
N ALA A 235 2.37 12.09 6.55
CA ALA A 235 1.83 11.60 7.81
C ALA A 235 2.32 12.40 9.02
N MET A 236 3.58 12.86 9.02
CA MET A 236 4.11 13.70 10.10
C MET A 236 3.47 15.10 10.11
N ASP A 237 3.18 15.70 8.96
CA ASP A 237 2.54 17.02 8.89
C ASP A 237 1.14 17.02 9.55
N PHE A 238 0.39 15.92 9.40
CA PHE A 238 -0.92 15.76 10.03
C PHE A 238 -0.88 15.67 11.57
N THR A 239 0.27 15.38 12.19
CA THR A 239 0.39 15.29 13.66
C THR A 239 0.24 16.63 14.38
N HIS A 240 0.30 17.75 13.65
CA HIS A 240 0.12 19.10 14.19
C HIS A 240 -1.34 19.58 14.23
N ILE A 241 -2.28 18.80 13.69
CA ILE A 241 -3.71 19.10 13.78
C ILE A 241 -4.24 18.48 15.07
N PRO A 242 -4.77 19.26 16.03
CA PRO A 242 -5.44 18.71 17.20
C PRO A 242 -6.64 17.88 16.73
N LEU A 243 -6.51 16.56 16.71
CA LEU A 243 -7.64 15.67 16.63
C LEU A 243 -8.35 15.79 17.98
N GLY A 244 -9.49 16.48 18.02
CA GLY A 244 -10.23 16.67 19.26
C GLY A 244 -10.73 15.35 19.83
N GLY A 245 -10.37 15.03 21.08
CA GLY A 245 -10.75 13.80 21.78
C GLY A 245 -9.67 12.72 21.75
N ASP A 246 -9.74 11.77 22.70
CA ASP A 246 -8.75 10.71 22.96
C ASP A 246 -8.61 9.64 21.84
N GLY A 247 -8.73 10.02 20.55
CA GLY A 247 -8.70 9.09 19.43
C GLY A 247 -8.02 9.65 18.17
N CYS A 248 -7.15 8.85 17.58
CA CYS A 248 -6.64 9.04 16.23
C CYS A 248 -7.58 8.31 15.25
N ALA A 249 -8.33 9.06 14.43
CA ALA A 249 -9.28 8.47 13.48
C ALA A 249 -8.80 8.68 12.04
N TRP A 250 -8.49 7.60 11.33
CA TRP A 250 -8.36 7.61 9.87
C TRP A 250 -9.75 7.52 9.24
N ASN A 251 -10.30 8.65 8.82
CA ASN A 251 -11.60 8.70 8.16
C ASN A 251 -11.40 8.91 6.65
N ALA A 252 -11.32 7.82 5.88
CA ALA A 252 -11.22 7.88 4.42
C ALA A 252 -12.58 8.24 3.80
N ARG A 253 -12.94 9.53 3.79
CA ARG A 253 -14.13 9.98 3.06
C ARG A 253 -13.86 9.96 1.56
N VAL A 254 -14.60 9.13 0.82
CA VAL A 254 -14.74 9.31 -0.64
C VAL A 254 -15.59 10.55 -0.86
N LEU A 255 -14.96 11.65 -1.27
CA LEU A 255 -15.67 12.87 -1.65
C LEU A 255 -16.33 12.64 -3.03
N ALA A 256 -17.59 12.23 -3.04
CA ALA A 256 -18.44 12.38 -4.21
C ALA A 256 -18.90 13.84 -4.29
N LYS A 257 -18.92 14.42 -5.49
CA LYS A 257 -19.85 15.52 -5.78
C LYS A 257 -21.21 14.87 -6.00
N ASP A 258 -22.20 15.29 -5.21
CA ASP A 258 -23.62 15.02 -5.49
C ASP A 258 -24.00 15.48 -6.92
#